data_AF-A0A4P5WXA8-F1
#
_entry.id   AF-A0A4P5WXA8-F1
#
_cell.length_a   1.000
_cell.length_b   1.000
_cell.length_c   1.000
_cell.angle_alpha   90.00
_cell.angle_beta   90.00
_cell.angle_gamma   90.00
#
_symmetry.space_group_name_H-M   'P 1'
#
loop_
_entity.id
_entity.type
_entity.pdbx_description
1 polymer ?
#
loop_
_entity_poly.entity_id
_entity_poly.type
_entity_poly.pdbx_seq_one_letter_code
_entity_poly.pdbx_strand_id
1 'polypeptide(L)'
;MPFWFKPRCPLDTGEKAWTEYRLRWLVDRFGLDLINRVEFLLPEDLWAKPWKGTEAEAQEILDRVCAHMETPRERLSLEFVDDDQLPNAVGHYDYSDWRPTIRIARSQLEDPVALSATLAHEVAHDVLLAGKYQTGNEADLEDVTDLLPTIYGAGLFAANATVRSTNWRSGNWEGWNISKQGYLPSRTFGYAFALLTLFRDECDPPWAERLRPDAAETFRLGLKFLRGGGDTLFHPASYRSDRGDPTPGELLQQLQHASPTFRLAALWDVAEPDAVTVDAVVDCLGDRDPHVAAAAGHRLAELDFIHERGRDELVRRLESPIEIVRLGVIHAVGRLRLSPGESLGILKRLLFHESRAVSLAAVIAVGRFGEEASALAPQLVKALERANVRRDPDAIEAAAKAIWNLVPIPDDLLRDVYAGGDRELYQLARSALRSTRIAGR
;
A
#
# COMPACT_ATOMS: atom_id res chain seq x y z
N MET A 1 -38.34 -14.41 17.29
CA MET A 1 -36.97 -14.01 17.68
C MET A 1 -36.67 -12.69 16.99
N PRO A 2 -36.15 -11.67 17.67
CA PRO A 2 -35.87 -10.38 17.03
C PRO A 2 -34.73 -10.57 16.04
N PHE A 3 -34.82 -9.90 14.88
CA PHE A 3 -33.76 -9.77 13.87
C PHE A 3 -32.49 -9.22 14.54
N TRP A 4 -31.62 -10.09 15.05
CA TRP A 4 -30.31 -9.69 15.56
C TRP A 4 -29.42 -9.40 14.36
N PHE A 5 -28.95 -8.15 14.27
CA PHE A 5 -28.01 -7.70 13.25
C PHE A 5 -26.81 -8.66 13.18
N LYS A 6 -26.57 -9.24 12.00
CA LYS A 6 -25.33 -9.99 11.76
C LYS A 6 -24.14 -9.05 12.06
N PRO A 7 -23.12 -9.51 12.80
CA PRO A 7 -21.92 -8.71 13.00
C PRO A 7 -21.35 -8.27 11.65
N ARG A 8 -20.80 -7.05 11.59
CA ARG A 8 -20.15 -6.52 10.39
C ARG A 8 -18.63 -6.58 10.58
N CYS A 9 -17.90 -6.78 9.47
CA CYS A 9 -16.46 -6.62 9.48
C CYS A 9 -16.12 -5.17 9.91
N PRO A 10 -15.11 -4.96 10.77
CA PRO A 10 -14.70 -3.63 11.19
C PRO A 10 -13.87 -2.88 10.12
N LEU A 11 -13.47 -3.55 9.04
CA LEU A 11 -12.73 -2.98 7.92
C LEU A 11 -13.63 -2.73 6.71
N ASP A 12 -13.21 -1.83 5.82
CA ASP A 12 -13.83 -1.73 4.50
C ASP A 12 -13.50 -2.96 3.62
N THR A 13 -14.16 -3.07 2.48
CA THR A 13 -13.99 -4.21 1.56
C THR A 13 -12.54 -4.35 1.08
N GLY A 14 -11.87 -3.24 0.76
CA GLY A 14 -10.51 -3.23 0.24
C GLY A 14 -9.51 -3.73 1.28
N GLU A 15 -9.56 -3.13 2.47
CA GLU A 15 -8.71 -3.52 3.61
C GLU A 15 -8.95 -4.98 3.99
N LYS A 16 -10.21 -5.39 4.16
CA LYS A 16 -10.58 -6.77 4.49
C LYS A 16 -10.03 -7.77 3.46
N ALA A 17 -10.32 -7.55 2.18
CA ALA A 17 -9.92 -8.47 1.12
C ALA A 17 -8.40 -8.56 1.02
N TRP A 18 -7.70 -7.43 1.08
CA TRP A 18 -6.24 -7.40 1.02
C TRP A 18 -5.62 -8.15 2.20
N THR A 19 -6.09 -7.91 3.44
CA THR A 19 -5.57 -8.60 4.63
C THR A 19 -5.78 -10.11 4.53
N GLU A 20 -6.97 -10.57 4.16
CA GLU A 20 -7.26 -12.00 4.04
C GLU A 20 -6.46 -12.64 2.90
N TYR A 21 -6.35 -11.95 1.76
CA TYR A 21 -5.61 -12.41 0.59
C TYR A 21 -4.11 -12.52 0.89
N ARG A 22 -3.51 -11.49 1.49
CA ARG A 22 -2.07 -11.48 1.83
C ARG A 22 -1.72 -12.37 3.00
N LEU A 23 -2.57 -12.48 4.03
CA LEU A 23 -2.35 -13.49 5.08
C LEU A 23 -2.36 -14.89 4.48
N ARG A 24 -3.36 -15.21 3.65
CA ARG A 24 -3.39 -16.50 2.95
C ARG A 24 -2.11 -16.72 2.13
N TRP A 25 -1.70 -15.74 1.32
CA TRP A 25 -0.48 -15.80 0.50
C TRP A 25 0.78 -16.06 1.33
N LEU A 26 0.86 -15.48 2.52
CA LEU A 26 1.92 -15.71 3.49
C LEU A 26 1.87 -17.15 4.04
N VAL A 27 0.70 -17.61 4.46
CA VAL A 27 0.52 -18.99 4.98
C VAL A 27 0.87 -20.04 3.94
N ASP A 28 0.49 -19.80 2.68
CA ASP A 28 0.79 -20.70 1.56
C ASP A 28 2.32 -20.84 1.32
N ARG A 29 3.12 -19.85 1.73
CA ARG A 29 4.59 -19.84 1.57
C ARG A 29 5.35 -20.31 2.80
N PHE A 30 4.94 -19.86 3.98
CA PHE A 30 5.64 -20.12 5.23
C PHE A 30 5.06 -21.31 6.00
N GLY A 31 3.90 -21.81 5.57
CA GLY A 31 3.25 -23.00 6.10
C GLY A 31 2.27 -22.71 7.23
N LEU A 32 1.17 -23.48 7.24
CA LEU A 32 0.16 -23.38 8.29
C LEU A 32 0.69 -23.79 9.68
N ASP A 33 1.67 -24.72 9.71
CA ASP A 33 2.29 -25.16 10.96
C ASP A 33 2.98 -24.02 11.72
N LEU A 34 3.51 -23.02 11.00
CA LEU A 34 4.11 -21.83 11.62
C LEU A 34 3.08 -21.10 12.49
N ILE A 35 1.90 -20.81 11.95
CA ILE A 35 0.84 -20.07 12.65
C ILE A 35 0.32 -20.85 13.86
N ASN A 36 0.34 -22.19 13.81
CA ASN A 36 -0.11 -23.01 14.92
C ASN A 36 0.94 -23.16 16.05
N ARG A 37 2.23 -23.11 15.72
CA ARG A 37 3.31 -23.36 16.69
C ARG A 37 3.89 -22.10 17.33
N VAL A 38 3.85 -20.97 16.63
CA VAL A 38 4.53 -19.74 17.07
C VAL A 38 3.82 -19.13 18.27
N GLU A 39 4.59 -18.75 19.29
CA GLU A 39 4.08 -17.94 20.39
C GLU A 39 4.25 -16.46 20.06
N PHE A 40 3.38 -15.60 20.60
CA PHE A 40 3.52 -14.16 20.41
C PHE A 40 4.69 -13.64 21.23
N LEU A 41 5.59 -12.89 20.58
CA LEU A 41 6.71 -12.24 21.24
C LEU A 41 6.18 -11.05 22.07
N LEU A 42 6.34 -11.12 23.38
CA LEU A 42 5.88 -10.07 24.29
C LEU A 42 7.01 -9.08 24.63
N PRO A 43 6.69 -7.84 25.02
CA PRO A 43 7.69 -6.85 25.45
C PRO A 43 8.66 -7.38 26.52
N GLU A 44 8.15 -8.14 27.49
CA GLU A 44 8.93 -8.78 28.56
C GLU A 44 9.94 -9.83 28.07
N ASP A 45 9.73 -10.40 26.90
CA ASP A 45 10.63 -11.41 26.32
C ASP A 45 11.71 -10.77 25.44
N LEU A 46 11.56 -9.50 25.05
CA LEU A 46 12.39 -8.87 24.04
C LEU A 46 13.46 -7.95 24.63
N TRP A 47 13.20 -7.27 25.75
CA TRP A 47 14.20 -6.44 26.42
C TRP A 47 14.08 -6.46 27.95
N ALA A 48 15.20 -6.18 28.63
CA ALA A 48 15.24 -6.06 30.08
C ALA A 48 14.56 -4.78 30.58
N LYS A 49 14.03 -4.82 31.82
CA LYS A 49 13.55 -3.63 32.53
C LYS A 49 14.53 -3.25 33.65
N PRO A 50 14.91 -1.96 33.80
CA PRO A 50 14.53 -0.83 32.96
C PRO A 50 15.28 -0.82 31.62
N TRP A 51 14.60 -0.34 30.57
CA TRP A 51 15.22 -0.08 29.27
C TRP A 51 16.24 1.07 29.38
N LYS A 52 17.47 0.89 28.89
CA LYS A 52 18.51 1.94 28.95
C LYS A 52 18.73 2.67 27.64
N GLY A 53 18.20 2.17 26.51
CA GLY A 53 18.31 2.83 25.22
C GLY A 53 19.72 2.77 24.63
N THR A 54 20.47 1.69 24.90
CA THR A 54 21.82 1.54 24.37
C THR A 54 21.84 0.82 23.02
N GLU A 55 22.84 1.11 22.19
CA GLU A 55 23.05 0.38 20.93
C GLU A 55 23.21 -1.13 21.15
N ALA A 56 23.83 -1.54 22.27
CA ALA A 56 23.98 -2.94 22.64
C ALA A 56 22.62 -3.62 22.90
N GLU A 57 21.72 -2.97 23.64
CA GLU A 57 20.38 -3.51 23.87
C GLU A 57 19.55 -3.55 22.57
N ALA A 58 19.76 -2.60 21.65
CA ALA A 58 19.12 -2.64 20.34
C ALA A 58 19.64 -3.80 19.46
N GLN A 59 20.94 -4.13 19.54
CA GLN A 59 21.49 -5.33 18.91
C GLN A 59 20.87 -6.61 19.51
N GLU A 60 20.70 -6.68 20.84
CA GLU A 60 20.04 -7.81 21.50
C GLU A 60 18.57 -7.97 21.05
N ILE A 61 17.84 -6.87 20.85
CA ILE A 61 16.49 -6.93 20.28
C ILE A 61 16.54 -7.51 18.86
N LEU A 62 17.46 -7.04 18.00
CA LEU A 62 17.59 -7.57 16.64
C LEU A 62 17.92 -9.07 16.66
N ASP A 63 18.82 -9.52 17.55
CA ASP A 63 19.17 -10.94 17.70
C ASP A 63 17.94 -11.79 18.03
N ARG A 64 17.12 -11.33 19.00
CA ARG A 64 15.89 -12.01 19.43
C ARG A 64 14.81 -12.01 18.35
N VAL A 65 14.62 -10.89 17.64
CA VAL A 65 13.69 -10.80 16.50
C VAL A 65 14.13 -11.75 15.39
N CYS A 66 15.41 -11.76 15.02
CA CYS A 66 15.94 -12.67 14.00
C CYS A 66 15.72 -14.14 14.40
N ALA A 67 16.03 -14.49 15.65
CA ALA A 67 15.81 -15.84 16.15
C ALA A 67 14.32 -16.23 16.11
N HIS A 68 13.42 -15.31 16.46
CA HIS A 68 11.98 -15.55 16.46
C HIS A 68 11.39 -15.66 15.05
N MET A 69 11.90 -14.89 14.09
CA MET A 69 11.48 -14.90 12.69
C MET A 69 12.24 -15.93 11.83
N GLU A 70 13.05 -16.78 12.46
CA GLU A 70 13.85 -17.83 11.79
C GLU A 70 14.83 -17.27 10.73
N THR A 71 15.34 -16.05 10.94
CA THR A 71 16.27 -15.35 10.04
C THR A 71 17.72 -15.44 10.55
N PRO A 72 18.71 -15.86 9.73
CA PRO A 72 20.11 -15.92 10.15
C PRO A 72 20.68 -14.52 10.47
N ARG A 73 21.03 -14.29 11.74
CA ARG A 73 21.49 -12.99 12.23
C ARG A 73 22.73 -12.49 11.48
N GLU A 74 23.61 -13.37 11.01
CA GLU A 74 24.88 -13.01 10.37
C GLU A 74 24.70 -12.33 9.00
N ARG A 75 23.50 -12.39 8.42
CA ARG A 75 23.16 -11.72 7.16
C ARG A 75 22.99 -10.22 7.33
N LEU A 76 22.55 -9.79 8.50
CA LEU A 76 22.13 -8.41 8.74
C LEU A 76 23.23 -7.62 9.46
N SER A 77 23.44 -6.37 9.06
CA SER A 77 24.15 -5.36 9.85
C SER A 77 23.15 -4.39 10.46
N LEU A 78 23.47 -3.86 11.65
CA LEU A 78 22.69 -2.80 12.28
C LEU A 78 23.60 -1.61 12.56
N GLU A 79 23.25 -0.47 11.98
CA GLU A 79 23.96 0.81 12.10
C GLU A 79 23.04 1.88 12.69
N PHE A 80 23.60 2.75 13.53
CA PHE A 80 22.87 3.88 14.12
C PHE A 80 23.35 5.18 13.51
N VAL A 81 22.40 5.92 12.94
CA VAL A 81 22.66 7.19 12.23
C VAL A 81 21.93 8.34 12.89
N ASP A 82 22.41 9.55 12.64
CA ASP A 82 21.73 10.77 13.08
C ASP A 82 20.39 10.91 12.34
N ASP A 83 19.37 11.49 13.00
CA ASP A 83 18.01 11.58 12.46
C ASP A 83 17.92 12.35 11.13
N ASP A 84 18.84 13.28 10.88
CA ASP A 84 18.91 14.06 9.64
C ASP A 84 19.38 13.23 8.43
N GLN A 85 20.00 12.07 8.66
CA GLN A 85 20.44 11.14 7.62
C GLN A 85 19.32 10.20 7.14
N LEU A 86 18.19 10.14 7.85
CA LEU A 86 16.99 9.38 7.47
C LEU A 86 15.76 10.30 7.37
N PRO A 87 15.76 11.28 6.45
CA PRO A 87 14.61 12.17 6.31
C PRO A 87 13.38 11.38 5.87
N ASN A 88 12.38 11.32 6.76
CA ASN A 88 11.09 10.62 6.59
C ASN A 88 11.09 9.10 6.78
N ALA A 89 12.17 8.49 7.27
CA ALA A 89 12.22 7.06 7.58
C ALA A 89 12.72 6.84 9.01
N VAL A 90 12.08 5.93 9.74
CA VAL A 90 12.50 5.58 11.12
C VAL A 90 13.51 4.43 11.12
N GLY A 91 13.60 3.71 10.00
CA GLY A 91 14.61 2.71 9.66
C GLY A 91 14.79 2.67 8.13
N HIS A 92 15.92 2.19 7.65
CA HIS A 92 16.16 1.97 6.23
C HIS A 92 16.96 0.69 6.01
N TYR A 93 16.42 -0.19 5.17
CA TYR A 93 17.08 -1.37 4.66
C TYR A 93 17.77 -1.07 3.32
N ASP A 94 19.10 -1.18 3.33
CA ASP A 94 19.93 -1.02 2.14
C ASP A 94 20.31 -2.40 1.57
N TYR A 95 19.72 -2.74 0.44
CA TYR A 95 20.04 -3.97 -0.28
C TYR A 95 21.36 -3.84 -1.02
N SER A 96 22.46 -4.18 -0.34
CA SER A 96 23.76 -4.37 -0.97
C SER A 96 24.03 -5.86 -1.18
N ASP A 97 24.64 -6.24 -2.31
CA ASP A 97 24.89 -7.63 -2.73
C ASP A 97 25.70 -8.50 -1.73
N TRP A 98 26.26 -7.91 -0.66
CA TRP A 98 27.16 -8.61 0.24
C TRP A 98 26.76 -8.62 1.72
N ARG A 99 26.01 -7.63 2.23
CA ARG A 99 25.32 -7.65 3.54
C ARG A 99 24.24 -6.55 3.56
N PRO A 100 22.96 -6.90 3.70
CA PRO A 100 21.95 -5.88 3.95
C PRO A 100 22.19 -5.17 5.27
N THR A 101 22.19 -3.84 5.23
CA THR A 101 22.40 -3.00 6.41
C THR A 101 21.09 -2.33 6.79
N ILE A 102 20.67 -2.61 8.02
CA ILE A 102 19.57 -1.93 8.70
C ILE A 102 20.14 -0.66 9.34
N ARG A 103 19.68 0.50 8.90
CA ARG A 103 20.03 1.79 9.52
C ARG A 103 18.87 2.28 10.36
N ILE A 104 19.14 2.60 11.62
CA ILE A 104 18.15 3.09 12.58
C ILE A 104 18.55 4.48 13.05
N ALA A 105 17.60 5.41 13.07
CA ALA A 105 17.81 6.74 13.62
C ALA A 105 18.03 6.66 15.14
N ARG A 106 18.98 7.41 15.70
CA ARG A 106 19.31 7.34 17.14
C ARG A 106 18.12 7.61 18.06
N SER A 107 17.19 8.47 17.68
CA SER A 107 15.96 8.75 18.45
C SER A 107 15.08 7.52 18.67
N GLN A 108 15.19 6.47 17.85
CA GLN A 108 14.47 5.20 18.04
C GLN A 108 14.85 4.48 19.32
N LEU A 109 16.08 4.70 19.83
CA LEU A 109 16.54 4.08 21.07
C LEU A 109 15.74 4.56 22.30
N GLU A 110 14.96 5.64 22.18
CA GLU A 110 14.11 6.15 23.25
C GLU A 110 12.85 5.31 23.48
N ASP A 111 12.40 4.56 22.47
CA ASP A 111 11.16 3.77 22.51
C ASP A 111 11.42 2.32 22.06
N PRO A 112 11.55 1.37 23.00
CA PRO A 112 11.86 -0.01 22.66
C PRO A 112 10.73 -0.72 21.90
N VAL A 113 9.47 -0.31 22.08
CA VAL A 113 8.33 -0.89 21.31
C VAL A 113 8.46 -0.50 19.86
N ALA A 114 8.72 0.79 19.63
CA ALA A 114 8.78 1.36 18.30
C ALA A 114 10.07 0.95 17.56
N LEU A 115 11.19 0.82 18.27
CA LEU A 115 12.41 0.18 17.77
C LEU A 115 12.14 -1.28 17.36
N SER A 116 11.49 -2.06 18.22
CA SER A 116 11.17 -3.48 17.94
C SER A 116 10.27 -3.64 16.71
N ALA A 117 9.27 -2.76 16.57
CA ALA A 117 8.42 -2.72 15.37
C ALA A 117 9.25 -2.47 14.10
N THR A 118 10.22 -1.56 14.17
CA THR A 118 11.10 -1.24 13.03
C THR A 118 12.00 -2.41 12.72
N LEU A 119 12.70 -2.98 13.70
CA LEU A 119 13.58 -4.13 13.48
C LEU A 119 12.82 -5.34 12.93
N ALA A 120 11.61 -5.63 13.41
CA ALA A 120 10.77 -6.70 12.84
C ALA A 120 10.37 -6.42 11.39
N HIS A 121 10.07 -5.17 11.03
CA HIS A 121 9.81 -4.76 9.66
C HIS A 121 11.04 -4.95 8.76
N GLU A 122 12.22 -4.52 9.19
CA GLU A 122 13.44 -4.67 8.38
C GLU A 122 13.88 -6.14 8.23
N VAL A 123 13.68 -6.96 9.26
CA VAL A 123 13.88 -8.41 9.16
C VAL A 123 12.86 -9.04 8.20
N ALA A 124 11.62 -8.56 8.19
CA ALA A 124 10.61 -9.00 7.21
C ALA A 124 11.00 -8.66 5.77
N HIS A 125 11.62 -7.50 5.52
CA HIS A 125 12.18 -7.15 4.20
C HIS A 125 13.22 -8.16 3.75
N ASP A 126 14.18 -8.50 4.62
CA ASP A 126 15.18 -9.54 4.31
C ASP A 126 14.51 -10.89 4.00
N VAL A 127 13.54 -11.33 4.81
CA VAL A 127 12.80 -12.58 4.57
C VAL A 127 12.13 -12.58 3.19
N LEU A 128 11.45 -11.50 2.82
CA LEU A 128 10.72 -11.41 1.55
C LEU A 128 11.65 -11.31 0.34
N LEU A 129 12.69 -10.47 0.41
CA LEU A 129 13.58 -10.16 -0.72
C LEU A 129 14.69 -11.21 -0.86
N ALA A 130 15.40 -11.55 0.21
CA ALA A 130 16.45 -12.57 0.17
C ALA A 130 15.86 -13.97 -0.07
N GLY A 131 14.65 -14.23 0.44
CA GLY A 131 13.86 -15.43 0.15
C GLY A 131 13.29 -15.47 -1.28
N LYS A 132 13.40 -14.38 -2.04
CA LYS A 132 12.84 -14.21 -3.40
C LYS A 132 11.32 -14.45 -3.47
N TYR A 133 10.62 -14.17 -2.38
CA TYR A 133 9.16 -14.19 -2.34
C TYR A 133 8.57 -12.93 -3.00
N GLN A 134 9.34 -11.84 -3.01
CA GLN A 134 9.05 -10.61 -3.74
C GLN A 134 10.30 -10.09 -4.45
N THR A 135 10.09 -9.25 -5.46
CA THR A 135 11.15 -8.69 -6.31
C THR A 135 11.61 -7.29 -5.86
N GLY A 136 10.84 -6.62 -5.01
CA GLY A 136 11.10 -5.26 -4.57
C GLY A 136 10.31 -4.19 -5.34
N ASN A 137 9.54 -4.59 -6.36
CA ASN A 137 8.79 -3.68 -7.22
C ASN A 137 7.26 -3.78 -7.02
N GLU A 138 6.83 -4.70 -6.17
CA GLU A 138 5.42 -4.90 -5.83
C GLU A 138 4.87 -3.65 -5.15
N ALA A 139 3.70 -3.19 -5.61
CA ALA A 139 3.10 -1.94 -5.12
C ALA A 139 2.74 -1.96 -3.63
N ASP A 140 2.55 -3.14 -3.06
CA ASP A 140 2.19 -3.37 -1.65
C ASP A 140 3.30 -4.10 -0.88
N LEU A 141 4.56 -4.05 -1.35
CA LEU A 141 5.71 -4.65 -0.67
C LEU A 141 5.77 -4.24 0.80
N GLU A 142 5.74 -2.94 1.06
CA GLU A 142 5.84 -2.38 2.41
C GLU A 142 4.68 -2.81 3.33
N ASP A 143 3.47 -2.91 2.77
CA ASP A 143 2.30 -3.40 3.51
C ASP A 143 2.44 -4.89 3.85
N VAL A 144 2.96 -5.70 2.92
CA VAL A 144 3.24 -7.13 3.15
C VAL A 144 4.40 -7.30 4.15
N THR A 145 5.42 -6.46 4.08
CA THR A 145 6.53 -6.42 5.04
C THR A 145 6.02 -6.12 6.45
N ASP A 146 5.08 -5.19 6.61
CA ASP A 146 4.41 -4.92 7.89
C ASP A 146 3.57 -6.11 8.37
N LEU A 147 2.91 -6.83 7.45
CA LEU A 147 2.03 -7.94 7.79
C LEU A 147 2.80 -9.21 8.18
N LEU A 148 3.94 -9.49 7.55
CA LEU A 148 4.71 -10.72 7.74
C LEU A 148 5.05 -11.02 9.22
N PRO A 149 5.52 -10.07 10.05
CA PRO A 149 5.76 -10.30 11.47
C PRO A 149 4.55 -10.84 12.24
N THR A 150 3.32 -10.63 11.77
CA THR A 150 2.10 -11.14 12.45
C THR A 150 2.03 -12.66 12.46
N ILE A 151 2.40 -13.34 11.35
CA ILE A 151 2.39 -14.81 11.28
C ILE A 151 3.56 -15.42 12.05
N TYR A 152 4.61 -14.63 12.28
CA TYR A 152 5.73 -14.95 13.15
C TYR A 152 5.54 -14.48 14.58
N GLY A 153 4.36 -14.05 15.03
CA GLY A 153 4.13 -13.67 16.44
C GLY A 153 4.82 -12.37 16.90
N ALA A 154 5.59 -11.70 16.03
CA ALA A 154 6.27 -10.43 16.31
C ALA A 154 5.44 -9.19 15.91
N GLY A 155 4.30 -9.37 15.26
CA GLY A 155 3.46 -8.25 14.77
C GLY A 155 2.84 -7.36 15.87
N LEU A 156 2.88 -7.78 17.15
CA LEU A 156 2.34 -7.02 18.28
C LEU A 156 3.02 -5.64 18.40
N PHE A 157 4.33 -5.56 18.14
CA PHE A 157 5.08 -4.30 18.20
C PHE A 157 4.64 -3.34 17.10
N ALA A 158 4.49 -3.83 15.86
CA ALA A 158 4.01 -3.02 14.74
C ALA A 158 2.61 -2.47 15.02
N ALA A 159 1.69 -3.31 15.47
CA ALA A 159 0.36 -2.90 15.88
C ALA A 159 0.41 -1.76 16.91
N ASN A 160 1.24 -1.90 17.94
CA ASN A 160 1.36 -0.93 19.04
C ASN A 160 2.08 0.37 18.65
N ALA A 161 3.00 0.33 17.70
CA ALA A 161 3.81 1.48 17.28
C ALA A 161 3.15 2.37 16.22
N THR A 162 2.01 1.99 15.64
CA THR A 162 1.41 2.67 14.46
C THR A 162 1.14 4.19 14.62
N VAL A 163 1.06 4.71 15.84
CA VAL A 163 0.89 6.14 16.13
C VAL A 163 1.86 6.53 17.24
N ARG A 164 2.73 7.50 16.97
CA ARG A 164 3.55 8.16 17.98
C ARG A 164 2.99 9.54 18.28
N SER A 165 2.83 9.87 19.55
CA SER A 165 2.59 11.24 20.01
C SER A 165 3.82 11.72 20.78
N THR A 166 4.57 12.67 20.23
CA THR A 166 5.66 13.34 20.95
C THR A 166 5.17 14.67 21.51
N ASN A 167 5.20 14.79 22.83
CA ASN A 167 4.94 16.04 23.51
C ASN A 167 6.28 16.70 23.82
N TRP A 168 6.53 17.88 23.26
CA TRP A 168 7.73 18.65 23.58
C TRP A 168 7.35 19.88 24.41
N ARG A 169 8.16 20.11 25.45
CA ARG A 169 8.10 21.27 26.33
C ARG A 169 9.39 22.05 26.17
N SER A 170 9.32 23.28 25.67
CA SER A 170 10.47 24.21 25.66
C SER A 170 10.07 25.50 26.37
N GLY A 171 10.61 25.70 27.58
CA GLY A 171 10.21 26.81 28.45
C GLY A 171 8.71 26.75 28.78
N ASN A 172 7.97 27.83 28.53
CA ASN A 172 6.52 27.92 28.73
C ASN A 172 5.67 27.40 27.54
N TRP A 173 6.30 26.80 26.53
CA TRP A 173 5.59 26.32 25.33
C TRP A 173 5.48 24.80 25.32
N GLU A 174 4.25 24.33 25.10
CA GLU A 174 3.88 22.92 24.94
C GLU A 174 3.36 22.70 23.53
N GLY A 175 3.95 21.73 22.83
CA GLY A 175 3.48 21.25 21.53
C GLY A 175 3.35 19.73 21.53
N TRP A 176 2.36 19.22 20.81
CA TRP A 176 2.16 17.79 20.56
C TRP A 176 2.29 17.54 19.06
N ASN A 177 3.07 16.54 18.67
CA ASN A 177 3.20 16.07 17.30
C ASN A 177 2.72 14.62 17.24
N ILE A 178 1.87 14.29 16.27
CA ILE A 178 1.44 12.92 15.99
C ILE A 178 2.09 12.47 14.69
N SER A 179 2.93 11.44 14.74
CA SER A 179 3.49 10.78 13.55
C SER A 179 2.97 9.34 13.43
N LYS A 180 2.79 8.88 12.19
CA LYS A 180 2.48 7.48 11.88
C LYS A 180 3.79 6.72 11.71
N GLN A 181 3.86 5.51 12.24
CA GLN A 181 4.96 4.57 11.97
C GLN A 181 4.38 3.32 11.32
N GLY A 182 5.06 2.78 10.31
CA GLY A 182 4.56 1.67 9.51
C GLY A 182 3.50 2.09 8.48
N TYR A 183 3.24 1.17 7.58
CA TYR A 183 2.38 1.30 6.42
C TYR A 183 0.95 0.84 6.74
N LEU A 184 0.81 -0.26 7.48
CA LEU A 184 -0.49 -0.78 7.90
C LEU A 184 -1.06 -0.02 9.11
N PRO A 185 -2.36 0.33 9.10
CA PRO A 185 -3.00 0.92 10.27
C PRO A 185 -3.27 -0.14 11.36
N SER A 186 -3.33 0.30 12.62
CA SER A 186 -3.63 -0.53 13.81
C SER A 186 -4.86 -1.44 13.64
N ARG A 187 -5.92 -0.92 12.98
CA ARG A 187 -7.14 -1.68 12.69
C ARG A 187 -6.86 -2.91 11.81
N THR A 188 -5.98 -2.78 10.81
CA THR A 188 -5.62 -3.90 9.92
C THR A 188 -4.91 -5.00 10.69
N PHE A 189 -3.96 -4.62 11.56
CA PHE A 189 -3.33 -5.57 12.49
C PHE A 189 -4.35 -6.26 13.40
N GLY A 190 -5.29 -5.51 13.99
CA GLY A 190 -6.36 -6.08 14.81
C GLY A 190 -7.16 -7.14 14.06
N TYR A 191 -7.57 -6.88 12.82
CA TYR A 191 -8.28 -7.86 12.00
C TYR A 191 -7.41 -9.06 11.59
N ALA A 192 -6.14 -8.83 11.26
CA ALA A 192 -5.17 -9.89 10.98
C ALA A 192 -5.04 -10.85 12.17
N PHE A 193 -4.91 -10.32 13.38
CA PHE A 193 -4.88 -11.13 14.60
C PHE A 193 -6.18 -11.91 14.84
N ALA A 194 -7.34 -11.36 14.45
CA ALA A 194 -8.61 -12.07 14.54
C ALA A 194 -8.66 -13.29 13.61
N LEU A 195 -8.10 -13.18 12.40
CA LEU A 195 -7.95 -14.28 11.46
C LEU A 195 -7.00 -15.36 12.01
N LEU A 196 -5.82 -14.96 12.52
CA LEU A 196 -4.87 -15.91 13.11
C LEU A 196 -5.45 -16.62 14.34
N THR A 197 -6.17 -15.90 15.19
CA THR A 197 -6.88 -16.45 16.36
C THR A 197 -7.96 -17.44 15.96
N LEU A 198 -8.69 -17.17 14.85
CA LEU A 198 -9.65 -18.12 14.29
C LEU A 198 -8.96 -19.41 13.83
N PHE A 199 -7.78 -19.32 13.19
CA PHE A 199 -7.01 -20.49 12.76
C PHE A 199 -6.46 -21.32 13.91
N ARG A 200 -6.09 -20.66 15.00
CA ARG A 200 -5.57 -21.30 16.22
C ARG A 200 -6.68 -21.82 17.16
N ASP A 201 -7.95 -21.55 16.83
CA ASP A 201 -9.11 -21.83 17.68
C ASP A 201 -8.98 -21.27 19.12
N GLU A 202 -8.33 -20.12 19.26
CA GLU A 202 -8.07 -19.49 20.55
C GLU A 202 -9.29 -18.67 21.02
N CYS A 203 -9.82 -18.97 22.21
CA CYS A 203 -11.03 -18.30 22.70
C CYS A 203 -10.77 -16.89 23.27
N ASP A 204 -9.73 -16.73 24.08
CA ASP A 204 -9.36 -15.50 24.79
C ASP A 204 -7.84 -15.47 25.03
N PRO A 205 -7.04 -15.14 24.01
CA PRO A 205 -5.60 -15.19 24.13
C PRO A 205 -5.04 -14.09 25.05
N PRO A 206 -4.21 -14.41 26.06
CA PRO A 206 -3.67 -13.41 26.99
C PRO A 206 -2.86 -12.29 26.31
N TRP A 207 -2.21 -12.58 25.18
CA TRP A 207 -1.44 -11.59 24.42
C TRP A 207 -2.33 -10.45 23.87
N ALA A 208 -3.63 -10.68 23.69
CA ALA A 208 -4.54 -9.66 23.17
C ALA A 208 -4.72 -8.48 24.13
N GLU A 209 -4.50 -8.67 25.44
CA GLU A 209 -4.48 -7.58 26.43
C GLU A 209 -3.32 -6.59 26.24
N ARG A 210 -2.31 -6.97 25.44
CA ARG A 210 -1.15 -6.13 25.13
C ARG A 210 -1.35 -5.28 23.88
N LEU A 211 -2.47 -5.43 23.18
CA LEU A 211 -2.78 -4.58 22.03
C LEU A 211 -3.17 -3.18 22.48
N ARG A 212 -2.74 -2.18 21.72
CA ARG A 212 -3.26 -0.82 21.80
C ARG A 212 -4.79 -0.80 21.57
N PRO A 213 -5.53 0.17 22.13
CA PRO A 213 -7.00 0.11 22.21
C PRO A 213 -7.74 -0.05 20.87
N ASP A 214 -7.33 0.65 19.82
CA ASP A 214 -7.94 0.60 18.48
C ASP A 214 -7.66 -0.73 17.73
N ALA A 215 -6.46 -1.28 17.88
CA ALA A 215 -6.15 -2.63 17.40
C ALA A 215 -6.95 -3.70 18.17
N ALA A 216 -7.04 -3.57 19.50
CA ALA A 216 -7.81 -4.47 20.37
C ALA A 216 -9.32 -4.44 20.04
N GLU A 217 -9.88 -3.26 19.80
CA GLU A 217 -11.27 -3.11 19.38
C GLU A 217 -11.52 -3.81 18.04
N THR A 218 -10.65 -3.58 17.06
CA THR A 218 -10.78 -4.17 15.73
C THR A 218 -10.60 -5.68 15.78
N PHE A 219 -9.66 -6.19 16.57
CA PHE A 219 -9.49 -7.61 16.88
C PHE A 219 -10.79 -8.25 17.40
N ARG A 220 -11.38 -7.65 18.45
CA ARG A 220 -12.61 -8.17 19.06
C ARG A 220 -13.79 -8.15 18.09
N LEU A 221 -13.96 -7.07 17.32
CA LEU A 221 -15.03 -6.95 16.32
C LEU A 221 -14.83 -7.93 15.16
N GLY A 222 -13.59 -8.07 14.68
CA GLY A 222 -13.20 -9.02 13.65
C GLY A 222 -13.49 -10.47 14.06
N LEU A 223 -13.07 -10.86 15.26
CA LEU A 223 -13.29 -12.22 15.76
C LEU A 223 -14.79 -12.52 15.94
N LYS A 224 -15.57 -11.54 16.42
CA LYS A 224 -17.04 -11.63 16.48
C LYS A 224 -17.67 -11.77 15.09
N PHE A 225 -17.17 -11.05 14.09
CA PHE A 225 -17.60 -11.17 12.70
C PHE A 225 -17.32 -12.56 12.14
N LEU A 226 -16.09 -13.03 12.25
CA LEU A 226 -15.66 -14.34 11.75
C LEU A 226 -16.43 -15.49 12.41
N ARG A 227 -16.49 -15.52 13.75
CA ARG A 227 -17.27 -16.52 14.50
C ARG A 227 -18.78 -16.43 14.26
N GLY A 228 -19.27 -15.26 13.86
CA GLY A 228 -20.66 -15.02 13.50
C GLY A 228 -21.05 -15.51 12.10
N GLY A 229 -20.14 -16.20 11.39
CA GLY A 229 -20.35 -16.66 10.01
C GLY A 229 -20.15 -15.54 8.98
N GLY A 230 -19.30 -14.56 9.30
CA GLY A 230 -18.80 -13.59 8.33
C GLY A 230 -18.03 -14.28 7.22
N ASP A 231 -18.16 -13.78 6.00
CA ASP A 231 -17.43 -14.30 4.85
C ASP A 231 -15.94 -13.92 4.94
N THR A 232 -15.06 -14.82 4.53
CA THR A 232 -13.60 -14.57 4.52
C THR A 232 -12.90 -15.46 3.49
N LEU A 233 -11.86 -14.92 2.85
CA LEU A 233 -10.99 -15.68 1.92
C LEU A 233 -10.06 -16.66 2.66
N PHE A 234 -9.89 -16.45 3.96
CA PHE A 234 -8.96 -17.16 4.81
C PHE A 234 -9.71 -17.73 6.03
N HIS A 235 -10.38 -18.87 5.83
CA HIS A 235 -11.13 -19.60 6.87
C HIS A 235 -10.56 -21.01 7.06
N PRO A 236 -10.43 -21.54 8.30
CA PRO A 236 -9.88 -22.89 8.54
C PRO A 236 -10.62 -24.00 7.80
N ALA A 237 -11.96 -23.93 7.74
CA ALA A 237 -12.76 -24.96 7.06
C ALA A 237 -12.57 -25.01 5.53
N SER A 238 -12.25 -23.88 4.89
CA SER A 238 -12.10 -23.77 3.42
C SER A 238 -10.65 -23.66 2.96
N TYR A 239 -9.70 -23.42 3.88
CA TYR A 239 -8.28 -23.31 3.56
C TYR A 239 -7.72 -24.64 3.07
N ARG A 240 -6.89 -24.57 2.02
CA ARG A 240 -6.20 -25.71 1.40
C ARG A 240 -4.81 -25.22 1.02
N SER A 241 -3.77 -25.86 1.57
CA SER A 241 -2.36 -25.48 1.37
C SER A 241 -1.80 -25.89 0.01
N ASP A 242 -2.48 -26.80 -0.69
CA ASP A 242 -2.12 -27.33 -2.01
C ASP A 242 -2.98 -26.72 -3.13
N ARG A 243 -3.69 -25.62 -2.85
CA ARG A 243 -4.50 -24.95 -3.87
C ARG A 243 -3.55 -24.30 -4.89
N GLY A 244 -3.53 -24.85 -6.10
CA GLY A 244 -2.89 -24.20 -7.24
C GLY A 244 -3.66 -22.95 -7.69
N ASP A 245 -3.20 -22.35 -8.79
CA ASP A 245 -3.86 -21.19 -9.37
C ASP A 245 -5.33 -21.48 -9.71
N PRO A 246 -6.25 -20.52 -9.49
CA PRO A 246 -7.66 -20.74 -9.76
C PRO A 246 -7.89 -20.96 -11.25
N THR A 247 -8.72 -21.96 -11.57
CA THR A 247 -9.12 -22.22 -12.95
C THR A 247 -10.00 -21.08 -13.49
N PRO A 248 -10.12 -20.89 -14.82
CA PRO A 248 -11.01 -19.87 -15.39
C PRO A 248 -12.48 -20.00 -14.91
N GLY A 249 -12.97 -21.24 -14.72
CA GLY A 249 -14.32 -21.48 -14.19
C GLY A 249 -14.47 -21.05 -12.73
N GLU A 250 -13.45 -21.28 -11.90
CA GLU A 250 -13.44 -20.79 -10.52
C GLU A 250 -13.35 -19.26 -10.48
N LEU A 251 -12.48 -18.65 -11.29
CA LEU A 251 -12.38 -17.19 -11.41
C LEU A 251 -13.72 -16.57 -11.78
N LEU A 252 -14.42 -17.13 -12.78
CA LEU A 252 -15.74 -16.66 -13.18
C LEU A 252 -16.75 -16.76 -12.03
N GLN A 253 -16.76 -17.88 -11.30
CA GLN A 253 -17.63 -18.04 -10.13
C GLN A 253 -17.30 -17.00 -9.05
N GLN A 254 -16.02 -16.70 -8.82
CA GLN A 254 -15.60 -15.74 -7.80
C GLN A 254 -15.87 -14.29 -8.21
N LEU A 255 -15.67 -13.93 -9.47
CA LEU A 255 -16.04 -12.62 -10.04
C LEU A 255 -17.55 -12.34 -9.96
N GLN A 256 -18.37 -13.39 -9.90
CA GLN A 256 -19.83 -13.30 -9.76
C GLN A 256 -20.31 -13.58 -8.33
N HIS A 257 -19.40 -13.76 -7.37
CA HIS A 257 -19.74 -14.14 -6.01
C HIS A 257 -20.55 -13.05 -5.29
N ALA A 258 -21.41 -13.46 -4.36
CA ALA A 258 -22.28 -12.52 -3.63
C ALA A 258 -21.48 -11.52 -2.75
N SER A 259 -20.36 -11.98 -2.17
CA SER A 259 -19.47 -11.12 -1.38
C SER A 259 -18.51 -10.33 -2.27
N PRO A 260 -18.37 -9.00 -2.06
CA PRO A 260 -17.42 -8.18 -2.78
C PRO A 260 -15.96 -8.52 -2.46
N THR A 261 -15.67 -9.09 -1.30
CA THR A 261 -14.31 -9.56 -0.94
C THR A 261 -13.82 -10.62 -1.93
N PHE A 262 -14.68 -11.57 -2.29
CA PHE A 262 -14.35 -12.63 -3.25
C PHE A 262 -14.22 -12.12 -4.67
N ARG A 263 -15.10 -11.19 -5.08
CA ARG A 263 -14.98 -10.54 -6.40
C ARG A 263 -13.70 -9.75 -6.52
N LEU A 264 -13.33 -9.01 -5.47
CA LEU A 264 -12.10 -8.23 -5.42
C LEU A 264 -10.84 -9.11 -5.49
N ALA A 265 -10.78 -10.19 -4.72
CA ALA A 265 -9.66 -11.13 -4.80
C ALA A 265 -9.57 -11.81 -6.19
N ALA A 266 -10.71 -12.21 -6.76
CA ALA A 266 -10.73 -12.78 -8.10
C ALA A 266 -10.15 -11.82 -9.15
N LEU A 267 -10.41 -10.52 -9.04
CA LEU A 267 -9.82 -9.50 -9.91
C LEU A 267 -8.29 -9.42 -9.80
N TRP A 268 -7.70 -9.75 -8.64
CA TRP A 268 -6.24 -9.82 -8.48
C TRP A 268 -5.66 -11.11 -9.07
N ASP A 269 -6.42 -12.21 -9.03
CA ASP A 269 -6.02 -13.51 -9.55
C ASP A 269 -6.13 -13.64 -11.08
N VAL A 270 -6.85 -12.74 -11.76
CA VAL A 270 -6.94 -12.77 -13.24
C VAL A 270 -5.59 -12.43 -13.87
N ALA A 271 -4.88 -13.44 -14.36
CA ALA A 271 -3.63 -13.30 -15.09
C ALA A 271 -3.80 -13.47 -16.61
N GLU A 272 -4.36 -14.60 -17.06
CA GLU A 272 -4.57 -14.93 -18.49
C GLU A 272 -6.06 -15.21 -18.76
N PRO A 273 -6.87 -14.17 -18.98
CA PRO A 273 -8.31 -14.34 -19.14
C PRO A 273 -8.68 -14.75 -20.56
N ASP A 274 -9.66 -15.66 -20.65
CA ASP A 274 -10.43 -15.86 -21.88
C ASP A 274 -11.47 -14.73 -22.06
N ALA A 275 -12.14 -14.71 -23.22
CA ALA A 275 -13.13 -13.68 -23.52
C ALA A 275 -14.27 -13.59 -22.47
N VAL A 276 -14.68 -14.74 -21.92
CA VAL A 276 -15.75 -14.82 -20.91
C VAL A 276 -15.29 -14.19 -19.58
N THR A 277 -14.04 -14.44 -19.20
CA THR A 277 -13.43 -13.83 -18.01
C THR A 277 -13.29 -12.33 -18.20
N VAL A 278 -12.87 -11.85 -19.37
CA VAL A 278 -12.83 -10.41 -19.67
C VAL A 278 -14.21 -9.78 -19.56
N ASP A 279 -15.26 -10.43 -20.10
CA ASP A 279 -16.64 -9.95 -19.97
C ASP A 279 -17.07 -9.81 -18.51
N ALA A 280 -16.70 -10.78 -17.66
CA ALA A 280 -16.98 -10.72 -16.22
C ALA A 280 -16.21 -9.61 -15.51
N VAL A 281 -14.94 -9.37 -15.87
CA VAL A 281 -14.16 -8.23 -15.35
C VAL A 281 -14.80 -6.90 -15.78
N VAL A 282 -15.28 -6.80 -17.02
CA VAL A 282 -16.01 -5.60 -17.48
C VAL A 282 -17.31 -5.41 -16.71
N ASP A 283 -18.06 -6.47 -16.42
CA ASP A 283 -19.26 -6.39 -15.59
C ASP A 283 -18.94 -5.85 -14.18
N CYS A 284 -17.78 -6.19 -13.62
CA CYS A 284 -17.31 -5.65 -12.34
C CYS A 284 -17.03 -4.14 -12.36
N LEU A 285 -16.85 -3.49 -13.52
CA LEU A 285 -16.82 -2.01 -13.56
C LEU A 285 -18.10 -1.39 -12.99
N GLY A 286 -19.23 -2.10 -13.17
CA GLY A 286 -20.56 -1.74 -12.68
C GLY A 286 -20.88 -2.16 -11.26
N ASP A 287 -19.91 -2.67 -10.50
CA ASP A 287 -20.15 -3.17 -9.15
C ASP A 287 -20.69 -2.09 -8.20
N ARG A 288 -21.50 -2.52 -7.24
CA ARG A 288 -22.02 -1.65 -6.17
C ARG A 288 -20.95 -1.31 -5.15
N ASP A 289 -19.98 -2.22 -4.97
CA ASP A 289 -18.82 -1.99 -4.13
C ASP A 289 -17.75 -1.21 -4.93
N PRO A 290 -17.34 -0.03 -4.46
CA PRO A 290 -16.45 0.83 -5.22
C PRO A 290 -15.02 0.30 -5.31
N HIS A 291 -14.57 -0.57 -4.38
CA HIS A 291 -13.26 -1.19 -4.47
C HIS A 291 -13.22 -2.23 -5.60
N VAL A 292 -14.30 -3.00 -5.77
CA VAL A 292 -14.44 -3.96 -6.88
C VAL A 292 -14.46 -3.22 -8.22
N ALA A 293 -15.25 -2.16 -8.34
CA ALA A 293 -15.33 -1.36 -9.56
C ALA A 293 -13.99 -0.68 -9.93
N ALA A 294 -13.25 -0.16 -8.94
CA ALA A 294 -11.92 0.41 -9.17
C ALA A 294 -10.90 -0.66 -9.59
N ALA A 295 -10.88 -1.80 -8.90
CA ALA A 295 -9.98 -2.91 -9.20
C ALA A 295 -10.24 -3.51 -10.59
N ALA A 296 -11.48 -3.56 -11.05
CA ALA A 296 -11.82 -3.96 -12.41
C ALA A 296 -11.17 -3.04 -13.45
N GLY A 297 -11.20 -1.72 -13.24
CA GLY A 297 -10.50 -0.76 -14.08
C GLY A 297 -8.99 -1.02 -14.13
N HIS A 298 -8.35 -1.20 -12.97
CA HIS A 298 -6.92 -1.54 -12.90
C HIS A 298 -6.60 -2.85 -13.60
N ARG A 299 -7.43 -3.89 -13.40
CA ARG A 299 -7.21 -5.20 -14.01
C ARG A 299 -7.25 -5.13 -15.53
N LEU A 300 -8.25 -4.46 -16.10
CA LEU A 300 -8.34 -4.27 -17.55
C LEU A 300 -7.14 -3.49 -18.11
N ALA A 301 -6.58 -2.55 -17.35
CA ALA A 301 -5.39 -1.80 -17.73
C ALA A 301 -4.12 -2.66 -17.75
N GLU A 302 -4.02 -3.65 -16.85
CA GLU A 302 -2.87 -4.56 -16.75
C GLU A 302 -2.93 -5.66 -17.79
N LEU A 303 -4.13 -6.17 -18.10
CA LEU A 303 -4.36 -7.19 -19.12
C LEU A 303 -4.07 -6.71 -20.55
N ASP A 304 -4.05 -5.40 -20.77
CA ASP A 304 -3.82 -4.74 -22.07
C ASP A 304 -4.78 -5.23 -23.19
N PHE A 305 -5.91 -5.83 -22.80
CA PHE A 305 -6.91 -6.39 -23.70
C PHE A 305 -8.32 -6.11 -23.18
N ILE A 306 -9.12 -5.41 -24.00
CA ILE A 306 -10.49 -5.06 -23.68
C ILE A 306 -11.33 -4.89 -24.96
N HIS A 307 -12.52 -5.49 -24.97
CA HIS A 307 -13.49 -5.37 -26.06
C HIS A 307 -14.22 -4.01 -26.05
N GLU A 308 -14.92 -3.68 -27.13
CA GLU A 308 -15.58 -2.37 -27.34
C GLU A 308 -16.49 -1.96 -26.17
N ARG A 309 -17.38 -2.85 -25.71
CA ARG A 309 -18.25 -2.61 -24.54
C ARG A 309 -17.48 -2.14 -23.29
N GLY A 310 -16.31 -2.72 -23.02
CA GLY A 310 -15.50 -2.34 -21.86
C GLY A 310 -14.79 -1.01 -22.06
N ARG A 311 -14.37 -0.68 -23.29
CA ARG A 311 -13.80 0.63 -23.62
C ARG A 311 -14.81 1.74 -23.37
N ASP A 312 -16.03 1.56 -23.85
CA ASP A 312 -17.12 2.52 -23.67
C ASP A 312 -17.47 2.70 -22.18
N GLU A 313 -17.50 1.61 -21.42
CA GLU A 313 -17.80 1.66 -19.99
C GLU A 313 -16.70 2.37 -19.18
N LEU A 314 -15.43 2.15 -19.51
CA LEU A 314 -14.31 2.89 -18.91
C LEU A 314 -14.41 4.39 -19.23
N VAL A 315 -14.64 4.77 -20.49
CA VAL A 315 -14.75 6.19 -20.86
C VAL A 315 -15.92 6.86 -20.14
N ARG A 316 -17.10 6.21 -20.08
CA ARG A 316 -18.25 6.71 -19.30
C ARG A 316 -17.91 6.95 -17.83
N ARG A 317 -17.11 6.07 -17.21
CA ARG A 317 -16.82 6.12 -15.77
C ARG A 317 -15.71 7.10 -15.39
N LEU A 318 -15.05 7.78 -16.34
CA LEU A 318 -14.11 8.87 -16.04
C LEU A 318 -14.75 9.98 -15.20
N GLU A 319 -16.07 10.15 -15.30
CA GLU A 319 -16.85 11.13 -14.55
C GLU A 319 -17.56 10.55 -13.31
N SER A 320 -17.22 9.32 -12.91
CA SER A 320 -17.79 8.68 -11.71
C SER A 320 -17.70 9.63 -10.50
N PRO A 321 -18.78 9.82 -9.72
CA PRO A 321 -18.73 10.65 -8.52
C PRO A 321 -17.94 9.99 -7.38
N ILE A 322 -17.67 8.70 -7.49
CA ILE A 322 -16.92 7.94 -6.50
C ILE A 322 -15.42 8.02 -6.84
N GLU A 323 -14.65 8.66 -5.97
CA GLU A 323 -13.24 8.96 -6.21
C GLU A 323 -12.38 7.72 -6.52
N ILE A 324 -12.48 6.65 -5.73
CA ILE A 324 -11.67 5.43 -5.96
C ILE A 324 -11.97 4.77 -7.31
N VAL A 325 -13.25 4.74 -7.72
CA VAL A 325 -13.66 4.24 -9.04
C VAL A 325 -13.08 5.13 -10.13
N ARG A 326 -13.17 6.45 -9.96
CA ARG A 326 -12.61 7.42 -10.90
C ARG A 326 -11.10 7.23 -11.08
N LEU A 327 -10.36 7.01 -9.99
CA LEU A 327 -8.90 6.79 -10.04
C LEU A 327 -8.54 5.53 -10.84
N GLY A 328 -9.21 4.40 -10.57
CA GLY A 328 -8.98 3.17 -11.32
C GLY A 328 -9.29 3.32 -12.82
N VAL A 329 -10.33 4.07 -13.14
CA VAL A 329 -10.73 4.34 -14.52
C VAL A 329 -9.78 5.32 -15.23
N ILE A 330 -9.33 6.39 -14.57
CA ILE A 330 -8.31 7.31 -15.12
C ILE A 330 -7.03 6.53 -15.44
N HIS A 331 -6.60 5.65 -14.53
CA HIS A 331 -5.43 4.80 -14.75
C HIS A 331 -5.61 3.94 -16.00
N ALA A 332 -6.76 3.26 -16.13
CA ALA A 332 -7.07 2.38 -17.25
C ALA A 332 -7.13 3.12 -18.58
N VAL A 333 -7.88 4.22 -18.64
CA VAL A 333 -8.00 5.06 -19.84
C VAL A 333 -6.65 5.58 -20.29
N GLY A 334 -5.81 6.06 -19.36
CA GLY A 334 -4.47 6.53 -19.68
C GLY A 334 -3.55 5.41 -20.17
N ARG A 335 -3.56 4.24 -19.52
CA ARG A 335 -2.70 3.11 -19.88
C ARG A 335 -3.06 2.52 -21.25
N LEU A 336 -4.35 2.37 -21.52
CA LEU A 336 -4.89 1.81 -22.75
C LEU A 336 -5.11 2.86 -23.85
N ARG A 337 -4.84 4.15 -23.56
CA ARG A 337 -5.02 5.31 -24.45
C ARG A 337 -6.41 5.36 -25.10
N LEU A 338 -7.46 5.15 -24.31
CA LEU A 338 -8.82 5.00 -24.81
C LEU A 338 -9.42 6.34 -25.28
N SER A 339 -10.08 6.31 -26.43
CA SER A 339 -10.88 7.41 -27.00
C SER A 339 -10.25 8.81 -26.81
N PRO A 340 -9.05 9.09 -27.37
CA PRO A 340 -8.29 10.31 -27.08
C PRO A 340 -9.11 11.60 -27.15
N GLY A 341 -9.98 11.75 -28.16
CA GLY A 341 -10.82 12.94 -28.31
C GLY A 341 -11.73 13.22 -27.12
N GLU A 342 -12.44 12.20 -26.63
CA GLU A 342 -13.36 12.32 -25.49
C GLU A 342 -12.59 12.35 -24.16
N SER A 343 -11.71 11.38 -23.97
CA SER A 343 -10.93 11.19 -22.74
C SER A 343 -10.06 12.40 -22.42
N LEU A 344 -9.35 12.97 -23.39
CA LEU A 344 -8.51 14.16 -23.16
C LEU A 344 -9.35 15.39 -22.79
N GLY A 345 -10.57 15.50 -23.32
CA GLY A 345 -11.52 16.54 -22.95
C GLY A 345 -11.93 16.47 -21.47
N ILE A 346 -12.15 15.26 -20.95
CA ILE A 346 -12.46 15.01 -19.55
C ILE A 346 -11.21 15.19 -18.67
N LEU A 347 -10.09 14.56 -19.04
CA LEU A 347 -8.83 14.62 -18.31
C LEU A 347 -8.32 16.07 -18.14
N LYS A 348 -8.49 16.93 -19.17
CA LYS A 348 -8.19 18.36 -19.07
C LYS A 348 -8.85 19.05 -17.88
N ARG A 349 -10.11 18.70 -17.56
CA ARG A 349 -10.82 19.22 -16.38
C ARG A 349 -10.24 18.65 -15.10
N LEU A 350 -9.91 17.36 -15.11
CA LEU A 350 -9.39 16.63 -13.94
C LEU A 350 -7.97 17.03 -13.55
N LEU A 351 -7.15 17.58 -14.47
CA LEU A 351 -5.81 18.11 -14.17
C LEU A 351 -5.79 19.08 -12.97
N PHE A 352 -6.87 19.83 -12.75
CA PHE A 352 -6.97 20.82 -11.68
C PHE A 352 -7.97 20.47 -10.59
N HIS A 353 -8.38 19.20 -10.51
CA HIS A 353 -9.34 18.71 -9.52
C HIS A 353 -8.92 19.06 -8.08
N GLU A 354 -9.90 19.14 -7.17
CA GLU A 354 -9.66 19.44 -5.75
C GLU A 354 -8.91 18.31 -5.04
N SER A 355 -9.32 17.05 -5.29
CA SER A 355 -8.58 15.87 -4.85
C SER A 355 -7.22 15.81 -5.56
N ARG A 356 -6.15 15.82 -4.74
CA ARG A 356 -4.77 15.64 -5.16
C ARG A 356 -4.60 14.34 -5.96
N ALA A 357 -5.19 13.24 -5.47
CA ALA A 357 -5.07 11.93 -6.10
C ALA A 357 -5.63 11.95 -7.52
N VAL A 358 -6.82 12.56 -7.71
CA VAL A 358 -7.46 12.67 -9.03
C VAL A 358 -6.65 13.55 -9.98
N SER A 359 -6.15 14.69 -9.49
CA SER A 359 -5.31 15.60 -10.29
C SER A 359 -4.00 14.93 -10.73
N LEU A 360 -3.32 14.23 -9.81
CA LEU A 360 -2.09 13.49 -10.11
C LEU A 360 -2.35 12.34 -11.12
N ALA A 361 -3.41 11.56 -10.91
CA ALA A 361 -3.79 10.48 -11.82
C ALA A 361 -4.09 11.04 -13.23
N ALA A 362 -4.76 12.18 -13.32
CA ALA A 362 -5.04 12.84 -14.60
C ALA A 362 -3.76 13.31 -15.31
N VAL A 363 -2.79 13.88 -14.57
CA VAL A 363 -1.48 14.27 -15.12
C VAL A 363 -0.76 13.05 -15.71
N ILE A 364 -0.71 11.94 -14.96
CA ILE A 364 -0.08 10.70 -15.41
C ILE A 364 -0.81 10.14 -16.64
N ALA A 365 -2.14 10.10 -16.62
CA ALA A 365 -2.94 9.60 -17.73
C ALA A 365 -2.73 10.44 -19.00
N VAL A 366 -2.76 11.77 -18.91
CA VAL A 366 -2.45 12.67 -20.03
C VAL A 366 -1.04 12.39 -20.58
N GLY A 367 -0.05 12.23 -19.71
CA GLY A 367 1.31 11.87 -20.11
C GLY A 367 1.42 10.53 -20.86
N ARG A 368 0.51 9.58 -20.62
CA ARG A 368 0.48 8.28 -21.32
C ARG A 368 -0.12 8.36 -22.73
N PHE A 369 -0.96 9.36 -23.02
CA PHE A 369 -1.43 9.64 -24.39
C PHE A 369 -0.31 10.21 -25.28
N GLY A 370 0.79 10.71 -24.70
CA GLY A 370 1.93 11.22 -25.45
C GLY A 370 1.56 12.34 -26.42
N GLU A 371 2.07 12.31 -27.65
CA GLU A 371 1.85 13.34 -28.66
C GLU A 371 0.36 13.62 -28.96
N GLU A 372 -0.55 12.64 -28.81
CA GLU A 372 -2.00 12.85 -28.99
C GLU A 372 -2.56 13.89 -28.01
N ALA A 373 -1.91 14.05 -26.85
CA ALA A 373 -2.27 15.02 -25.84
C ALA A 373 -1.51 16.34 -25.94
N SER A 374 -0.72 16.60 -27.00
CA SER A 374 0.12 17.81 -27.13
C SER A 374 -0.64 19.11 -26.91
N ALA A 375 -1.93 19.16 -27.28
CA ALA A 375 -2.80 20.32 -27.05
C ALA A 375 -3.01 20.67 -25.56
N LEU A 376 -2.69 19.74 -24.65
CA LEU A 376 -2.74 19.91 -23.20
C LEU A 376 -1.40 20.33 -22.57
N ALA A 377 -0.32 20.47 -23.36
CA ALA A 377 1.00 20.80 -22.83
C ALA A 377 1.02 22.11 -22.02
N PRO A 378 0.36 23.21 -22.43
CA PRO A 378 0.27 24.42 -21.60
C PRO A 378 -0.44 24.20 -20.26
N GLN A 379 -1.44 23.30 -20.21
CA GLN A 379 -2.15 22.95 -18.98
C GLN A 379 -1.27 22.11 -18.05
N LEU A 380 -0.41 21.24 -18.58
CA LEU A 380 0.57 20.52 -17.76
C LEU A 380 1.64 21.44 -17.17
N VAL A 381 2.06 22.49 -17.87
CA VAL A 381 2.96 23.52 -17.30
C VAL A 381 2.29 24.21 -16.10
N LYS A 382 1.00 24.54 -16.20
CA LYS A 382 0.23 25.09 -15.06
C LYS A 382 0.06 24.08 -13.92
N ALA A 383 -0.08 22.80 -14.22
CA ALA A 383 -0.11 21.76 -13.20
C ALA A 383 1.23 21.64 -12.47
N LEU A 384 2.34 21.71 -13.21
CA LEU A 384 3.71 21.74 -12.67
C LEU A 384 3.95 22.98 -11.79
N GLU A 385 3.46 24.16 -12.17
CA GLU A 385 3.49 25.36 -11.31
C GLU A 385 2.78 25.12 -9.99
N ARG A 386 1.53 24.63 -10.05
CA ARG A 386 0.72 24.34 -8.87
C ARG A 386 1.41 23.31 -7.96
N ALA A 387 2.06 22.30 -8.53
CA ALA A 387 2.82 21.30 -7.79
C ALA A 387 4.06 21.90 -7.10
N ASN A 388 4.81 22.77 -7.80
CA ASN A 388 5.95 23.49 -7.23
C ASN A 388 5.54 24.40 -6.07
N VAL A 389 4.45 25.17 -6.23
CA VAL A 389 3.90 26.04 -5.17
C VAL A 389 3.51 25.22 -3.94
N ARG A 390 2.94 24.03 -4.15
CA ARG A 390 2.56 23.10 -3.07
C ARG A 390 3.72 22.29 -2.50
N ARG A 391 4.90 22.34 -3.13
CA ARG A 391 6.08 21.52 -2.80
C ARG A 391 5.74 20.02 -2.81
N ASP A 392 5.02 19.59 -3.83
CA ASP A 392 4.56 18.21 -3.99
C ASP A 392 5.49 17.45 -4.96
N PRO A 393 6.47 16.66 -4.45
CA PRO A 393 7.50 16.06 -5.30
C PRO A 393 6.91 15.09 -6.33
N ASP A 394 5.95 14.24 -5.95
CA ASP A 394 5.33 13.28 -6.87
C ASP A 394 4.62 13.98 -8.03
N ALA A 395 3.90 15.07 -7.72
CA ALA A 395 3.18 15.84 -8.73
C ALA A 395 4.14 16.63 -9.63
N ILE A 396 5.24 17.14 -9.09
CA ILE A 396 6.30 17.79 -9.88
C ILE A 396 6.90 16.78 -10.86
N GLU A 397 7.29 15.61 -10.38
CA GLU A 397 7.89 14.56 -11.20
C GLU A 397 6.91 14.06 -12.28
N ALA A 398 5.67 13.75 -11.89
CA ALA A 398 4.65 13.28 -12.81
C ALA A 398 4.34 14.32 -13.91
N ALA A 399 4.22 15.59 -13.56
CA ALA A 399 3.97 16.66 -14.53
C ALA A 399 5.16 16.86 -15.47
N ALA A 400 6.39 16.81 -14.94
CA ALA A 400 7.60 16.90 -15.75
C ALA A 400 7.73 15.72 -16.74
N LYS A 401 7.51 14.49 -16.28
CA LYS A 401 7.47 13.28 -17.15
C LYS A 401 6.39 13.41 -18.22
N ALA A 402 5.19 13.83 -17.84
CA ALA A 402 4.09 14.01 -18.79
C ALA A 402 4.44 15.04 -19.87
N ILE A 403 5.03 16.20 -19.52
CA ILE A 403 5.48 17.20 -20.51
C ILE A 403 6.50 16.60 -21.47
N TRP A 404 7.48 15.85 -20.98
CA TRP A 404 8.47 15.17 -21.83
C TRP A 404 7.85 14.18 -22.82
N ASN A 405 6.76 13.52 -22.44
CA ASN A 405 6.06 12.59 -23.32
C ASN A 405 5.21 13.29 -24.40
N LEU A 406 4.79 14.53 -24.14
CA LEU A 406 3.89 15.28 -25.02
C LEU A 406 4.66 16.10 -26.07
N VAL A 407 5.81 16.68 -25.71
CA VAL A 407 6.54 17.61 -26.59
C VAL A 407 8.02 17.24 -26.70
N PRO A 408 8.61 17.34 -27.91
CA PRO A 408 10.01 16.97 -28.14
C PRO A 408 11.00 17.95 -27.48
N ILE A 409 10.61 19.22 -27.33
CA ILE A 409 11.46 20.28 -26.77
C ILE A 409 10.68 21.08 -25.71
N PRO A 410 10.61 20.59 -24.44
CA PRO A 410 9.92 21.28 -23.35
C PRO A 410 10.41 22.70 -23.07
N ASP A 411 11.69 22.99 -23.31
CA ASP A 411 12.27 24.32 -23.09
C ASP A 411 11.61 25.39 -24.00
N ASP A 412 11.20 25.04 -25.21
CA ASP A 412 10.51 25.96 -26.11
C ASP A 412 9.07 26.20 -25.63
N LEU A 413 8.37 25.15 -25.21
CA LEU A 413 7.07 25.26 -24.56
C LEU A 413 7.13 26.18 -23.33
N LEU A 414 8.15 26.05 -22.48
CA LEU A 414 8.29 26.94 -21.32
C LEU A 414 8.52 28.40 -21.76
N ARG A 415 9.34 28.66 -22.78
CA ARG A 415 9.54 30.03 -23.27
C ARG A 415 8.25 30.65 -23.77
N ASP A 416 7.42 29.88 -24.46
CA ASP A 416 6.13 30.33 -24.98
C ASP A 416 5.13 30.59 -23.85
N VAL A 417 5.02 29.67 -22.88
CA VAL A 417 4.10 29.81 -21.74
C VAL A 417 4.50 30.96 -20.82
N TYR A 418 5.79 31.21 -20.62
CA TYR A 418 6.32 32.27 -19.76
C TYR A 418 6.78 33.52 -20.51
N ALA A 419 6.35 33.72 -21.76
CA ALA A 419 6.70 34.92 -22.52
C ALA A 419 6.24 36.19 -21.79
N GLY A 420 7.17 36.90 -21.12
CA GLY A 420 6.88 38.06 -20.27
C GLY A 420 6.32 37.73 -18.88
N GLY A 421 6.42 36.48 -18.42
CA GLY A 421 5.88 35.98 -17.16
C GLY A 421 6.86 35.96 -15.98
N ASP A 422 6.47 35.24 -14.92
CA ASP A 422 7.23 35.11 -13.68
C ASP A 422 8.53 34.30 -13.90
N ARG A 423 9.67 34.96 -13.67
CA ARG A 423 11.01 34.38 -13.87
C ARG A 423 11.31 33.27 -12.86
N GLU A 424 10.76 33.32 -11.66
CA GLU A 424 10.99 32.31 -10.62
C GLU A 424 10.28 31.01 -10.99
N LEU A 425 9.00 31.09 -11.36
CA LEU A 425 8.22 29.93 -11.81
C LEU A 425 8.83 29.28 -13.06
N TYR A 426 9.33 30.08 -14.02
CA TYR A 426 10.06 29.55 -15.17
C TYR A 426 11.30 28.74 -14.75
N GLN A 427 12.10 29.22 -13.78
CA GLN A 427 13.28 28.47 -13.33
C GLN A 427 12.91 27.19 -12.56
N LEU A 428 11.86 27.23 -11.74
CA LEU A 428 11.36 26.04 -11.03
C LEU A 428 10.89 24.97 -12.01
N ALA A 429 10.05 25.34 -12.99
CA ALA A 429 9.58 24.43 -14.02
C ALA A 429 10.74 23.83 -14.84
N ARG A 430 11.69 24.67 -15.24
CA ARG A 430 12.88 24.24 -15.98
C ARG A 430 13.79 23.33 -15.16
N SER A 431 13.92 23.56 -13.86
CA SER A 431 14.68 22.70 -12.95
C SER A 431 14.06 21.30 -12.86
N ALA A 432 12.74 21.22 -12.66
CA ALA A 432 11.99 19.97 -12.60
C ALA A 432 12.08 19.15 -13.89
N LEU A 433 12.01 19.79 -15.05
CA LEU A 433 12.18 19.11 -16.34
C LEU A 433 13.60 18.54 -16.51
N ARG A 434 14.62 19.26 -16.02
CA ARG A 434 16.02 18.81 -16.10
C ARG A 434 16.31 17.64 -15.18
N SER A 435 15.85 17.68 -13.93
CA SER A 435 16.06 16.57 -12.97
C SER A 435 15.44 15.27 -13.51
N THR A 436 14.23 15.35 -14.06
CA THR A 436 13.50 14.21 -14.61
C THR A 436 14.21 13.61 -15.84
N ARG A 437 14.81 14.43 -16.70
CA ARG A 437 15.56 13.95 -17.88
C ARG A 437 16.81 13.15 -17.49
N ILE A 438 17.44 13.49 -16.37
CA ILE A 438 18.63 12.79 -15.89
C ILE A 438 18.24 11.43 -15.31
N ALA A 439 17.11 11.34 -14.60
CA ALA A 439 16.61 10.09 -14.03
C ALA A 439 16.07 9.08 -15.07
N GLY A 440 15.74 9.53 -16.28
CA GLY A 440 15.25 8.68 -17.38
C GLY A 440 16.33 8.16 -18.33
N ARG A 441 17.61 8.42 -18.04
CA ARG A 441 18.78 7.81 -18.70
C ARG A 441 19.39 6.78 -17.78
#